data_AF-A0A8T4FF71-F1
#
_entry.id   AF-A0A8T4FF71-F1
#
_cell.length_a   1.000
_cell.length_b   1.000
_cell.length_c   1.000
_cell.angle_alpha   90.00
_cell.angle_beta   90.00
_cell.angle_gamma   90.00
#
_symmetry.space_group_name_H-M   'P 1'
#
loop_
_entity.id
_entity.type
_entity.pdbx_description
1 polymer ?
#
loop_
_entity_poly.entity_id
_entity_poly.type
_entity_poly.pdbx_seq_one_letter_code
_entity_poly.pdbx_strand_id
1 'polypeptide(L)'
;MTNLSTVSMALREATYGAVVCDGDRDIVVLGPAPHDSTFVYSDGTLITLPNARSVHLVPDEPTRTGALATAIAGIDRLRDEAIEKRLAERECHRAQLEEIRAYAIDQHLDGTICRDGLNAFLRHFDLGEFDVRLRVDYTIRGSYEVESGRTSQVRHEGERCLTVDLSGVDDVIEGSDTCEVDITDVVRIED
;
A
#
# COMPACT_ATOMS: atom_id res chain seq x y z
N MET A 1 -34.58 49.37 25.33
CA MET A 1 -34.30 48.78 24.01
C MET A 1 -33.00 49.39 23.52
N THR A 2 -31.88 48.77 23.88
CA THR A 2 -30.54 49.25 23.55
C THR A 2 -30.20 48.73 22.16
N ASN A 3 -30.10 49.62 21.17
CA ASN A 3 -29.58 49.29 19.85
C ASN A 3 -28.12 48.84 20.04
N LEU A 4 -27.90 47.53 20.13
CA LEU A 4 -26.58 46.95 19.93
C LEU A 4 -26.19 47.27 18.50
N SER A 5 -25.24 48.19 18.35
CA SER A 5 -24.70 48.60 17.06
C SER A 5 -24.04 47.37 16.42
N THR A 6 -24.75 46.70 15.52
CA THR A 6 -24.22 45.56 14.78
C THR A 6 -23.07 46.06 13.90
N VAL A 7 -21.84 45.66 14.20
CA VAL A 7 -20.67 46.01 13.39
C VAL A 7 -20.70 45.16 12.13
N SER A 8 -20.97 45.81 10.99
CA SER A 8 -20.78 45.21 9.67
C SER A 8 -19.31 45.31 9.28
N MET A 9 -18.74 44.22 8.78
CA MET A 9 -17.36 44.16 8.31
C MET A 9 -17.27 43.28 7.07
N ALA A 10 -16.15 43.37 6.33
CA ALA A 10 -15.87 42.40 5.28
C ALA A 10 -15.41 41.07 5.90
N LEU A 11 -15.71 39.95 5.26
CA LEU A 11 -15.34 38.62 5.78
C LEU A 11 -13.83 38.47 6.02
N ARG A 12 -13.00 39.09 5.18
CA ARG A 12 -11.53 39.13 5.37
C ARG A 12 -11.05 39.84 6.65
N GLU A 13 -11.91 40.65 7.26
CA GLU A 13 -11.61 41.41 8.48
C GLU A 13 -11.98 40.61 9.74
N ALA A 14 -12.73 39.52 9.58
CA ALA A 14 -13.08 38.62 10.68
C ALA A 14 -11.88 37.75 11.07
N THR A 15 -11.66 37.58 12.37
CA THR A 15 -10.62 36.68 12.89
C THR A 15 -11.04 35.22 12.75
N TYR A 16 -10.09 34.31 12.59
CA TYR A 16 -10.38 32.88 12.60
C TYR A 16 -11.01 32.44 13.93
N GLY A 17 -12.01 31.57 13.86
CA GLY A 17 -12.86 31.18 14.98
C GLY A 17 -13.95 32.19 15.32
N ALA A 18 -14.03 33.34 14.63
CA ALA A 18 -15.13 34.28 14.82
C ALA A 18 -16.45 33.68 14.29
N VAL A 19 -17.52 33.91 15.05
CA VAL A 19 -18.89 33.63 14.61
C VAL A 19 -19.50 34.94 14.11
N VAL A 20 -19.91 34.92 12.86
CA VAL A 20 -20.51 36.08 12.17
C VAL A 20 -21.85 35.65 11.55
N CYS A 21 -22.76 36.58 11.34
CA CYS A 21 -23.99 36.36 10.59
C CYS A 21 -23.81 36.80 9.14
N ASP A 22 -24.24 35.96 8.20
CA ASP A 22 -24.51 36.33 6.81
C ASP A 22 -26.03 36.22 6.57
N GLY A 23 -26.73 37.36 6.65
CA GLY A 23 -28.19 37.38 6.71
C GLY A 23 -28.68 36.75 8.02
N ASP A 24 -29.51 35.72 7.92
CA ASP A 24 -30.09 35.00 9.06
C ASP A 24 -29.28 33.76 9.49
N ARG A 25 -28.08 33.55 8.91
CA ARG A 25 -27.26 32.37 9.15
C ARG A 25 -26.02 32.71 9.95
N ASP A 26 -25.82 31.98 11.04
CA ASP A 26 -24.57 31.99 11.78
C ASP A 26 -23.53 31.16 11.04
N ILE A 27 -22.37 31.76 10.78
CA ILE A 27 -21.24 31.14 10.11
C ILE A 27 -19.98 31.27 10.97
N VAL A 28 -19.17 30.22 10.99
CA VAL A 28 -17.89 30.21 11.70
C VAL A 28 -16.76 30.38 10.70
N VAL A 29 -15.93 31.40 10.88
CA VAL A 29 -14.79 31.70 10.01
C VAL A 29 -13.64 30.75 10.34
N LEU A 30 -13.21 29.93 9.38
CA LEU A 30 -12.20 28.88 9.63
C LEU A 30 -10.80 29.28 9.16
N GLY A 31 -10.70 29.97 8.02
CA GLY A 31 -9.40 30.28 7.43
C GLY A 31 -9.48 30.73 5.98
N PRO A 32 -8.34 31.11 5.39
CA PRO A 32 -8.29 31.55 4.00
C PRO A 32 -8.49 30.35 3.06
N ALA A 33 -9.18 30.58 1.96
CA ALA A 33 -9.38 29.63 0.86
C ALA A 33 -8.73 30.17 -0.43
N PRO A 34 -8.52 29.32 -1.46
CA PRO A 34 -7.98 29.77 -2.75
C PRO A 34 -8.83 30.86 -3.41
N HIS A 35 -8.24 31.65 -4.31
CA HIS A 35 -8.97 32.61 -5.15
C HIS A 35 -9.74 33.72 -4.38
N ASP A 36 -9.07 34.38 -3.42
CA ASP A 36 -9.62 35.52 -2.65
C ASP A 36 -10.95 35.20 -1.93
N SER A 37 -10.96 34.04 -1.28
CA SER A 37 -12.11 33.55 -0.54
C SER A 37 -11.70 33.02 0.83
N THR A 38 -12.69 32.71 1.67
CA THR A 38 -12.53 32.24 3.04
C THR A 38 -13.37 30.99 3.25
N PHE A 39 -12.78 29.97 3.87
CA PHE A 39 -13.50 28.80 4.35
C PHE A 39 -14.36 29.18 5.55
N VAL A 40 -15.65 28.87 5.46
CA VAL A 40 -16.60 29.07 6.55
C VAL A 40 -17.42 27.81 6.76
N TYR A 41 -17.81 27.58 8.01
CA TYR A 41 -18.76 26.53 8.35
C TYR A 41 -20.14 27.14 8.56
N SER A 42 -21.14 26.63 7.86
CA SER A 42 -22.54 27.09 7.93
C SER A 42 -23.48 25.92 7.72
N ASP A 43 -24.54 25.83 8.53
CA ASP A 43 -25.63 24.86 8.35
C ASP A 43 -25.16 23.40 8.11
N GLY A 44 -24.16 22.93 8.86
CA GLY A 44 -23.67 21.57 8.71
C GLY A 44 -22.60 21.35 7.64
N THR A 45 -22.26 22.40 6.86
CA THR A 45 -21.46 22.27 5.65
C THR A 45 -20.26 23.21 5.67
N LEU A 46 -19.12 22.71 5.19
CA LEU A 46 -17.96 23.52 4.87
C LEU A 46 -18.14 24.16 3.48
N ILE A 47 -18.22 25.48 3.43
CA ILE A 47 -18.37 26.24 2.18
C ILE A 47 -17.27 27.28 2.06
N THR A 48 -17.17 27.87 0.87
CA THR A 48 -16.23 28.94 0.56
C THR A 48 -17.00 30.20 0.22
N LEU A 49 -16.70 31.31 0.88
CA LEU A 49 -17.33 32.61 0.61
C LEU A 49 -16.30 33.65 0.14
N PRO A 50 -16.67 34.57 -0.76
CA PRO A 50 -15.78 35.64 -1.19
C PRO A 50 -15.34 36.53 -0.02
N ASN A 51 -14.08 36.97 -0.02
CA ASN A 51 -13.53 37.83 1.03
C ASN A 51 -14.22 39.19 1.16
N ALA A 52 -14.83 39.67 0.07
CA ALA A 52 -15.61 40.91 0.03
C ALA A 52 -17.04 40.77 0.58
N ARG A 53 -17.46 39.57 0.97
CA ARG A 53 -18.78 39.32 1.55
C ARG A 53 -18.95 40.13 2.84
N SER A 54 -20.04 40.89 2.94
CA SER A 54 -20.37 41.63 4.15
C SER A 54 -20.99 40.70 5.18
N VAL A 55 -20.49 40.75 6.41
CA VAL A 55 -20.93 39.92 7.53
C VAL A 55 -21.04 40.76 8.80
N HIS A 56 -21.79 40.26 9.77
CA HIS A 56 -22.05 40.93 11.04
C HIS A 56 -21.51 40.12 12.21
N LEU A 57 -20.80 40.72 13.16
CA LEU A 57 -20.33 39.98 14.33
C LEU A 57 -21.52 39.56 15.21
N VAL A 58 -21.56 38.29 15.64
CA VAL A 58 -22.53 37.82 16.65
C VAL A 58 -22.10 38.31 18.03
N PRO A 59 -22.88 39.19 18.71
CA PRO A 59 -22.50 39.74 20.00
C PRO A 59 -22.81 38.79 21.17
N ASP A 60 -23.76 37.86 20.99
CA ASP A 60 -24.26 36.99 22.04
C ASP A 60 -23.35 35.79 22.30
N GLU A 61 -22.80 35.70 23.52
CA GLU A 61 -21.84 34.65 23.90
C GLU A 61 -22.42 33.22 23.87
N PRO A 62 -23.65 32.97 24.36
CA PRO A 62 -24.32 31.67 24.18
C PRO A 62 -24.44 31.26 22.72
N THR A 63 -24.91 32.15 21.83
CA THR A 63 -25.01 31.86 20.39
C THR A 63 -23.65 31.57 19.78
N ARG A 64 -22.62 32.36 20.09
CA ARG A 64 -21.25 32.11 19.62
C ARG A 64 -20.73 30.74 20.04
N THR A 65 -20.89 30.41 21.31
CA THR A 65 -20.41 29.13 21.87
C THR A 65 -21.14 27.95 21.23
N GLY A 66 -22.46 28.05 21.04
CA GLY A 66 -23.26 27.02 20.38
C GLY A 66 -22.91 26.82 18.91
N ALA A 67 -22.72 27.90 18.16
CA ALA A 67 -22.30 27.86 16.76
C ALA A 67 -20.89 27.27 16.61
N LEU A 68 -19.95 27.67 17.47
CA LEU A 68 -18.59 27.13 17.47
C LEU A 68 -18.56 25.64 17.82
N ALA A 69 -19.31 25.21 18.85
CA ALA A 69 -19.39 23.80 19.21
C ALA A 69 -19.98 22.95 18.06
N THR A 70 -20.99 23.48 17.38
CA THR A 70 -21.61 22.83 16.20
C THR A 70 -20.64 22.76 15.03
N ALA A 71 -19.86 23.81 14.80
CA ALA A 71 -18.83 23.83 13.77
C ALA A 71 -17.72 22.83 14.05
N ILE A 72 -17.22 22.77 15.28
CA ILE A 72 -16.19 21.78 15.68
C ILE A 72 -16.70 20.35 15.46
N ALA A 73 -17.88 20.02 15.99
CA ALA A 73 -18.46 18.68 15.83
C ALA A 73 -18.71 18.30 14.35
N GLY A 74 -19.05 19.28 13.53
CA GLY A 74 -19.20 19.10 12.09
C GLY A 74 -17.89 18.86 11.36
N ILE A 75 -16.87 19.66 11.68
CA ILE A 75 -15.52 19.53 11.11
C ILE A 75 -14.91 18.19 11.49
N ASP A 76 -15.08 17.74 12.73
CA ASP A 76 -14.61 16.43 13.18
C ASP A 76 -15.27 15.30 12.37
N ARG A 77 -16.59 15.36 12.15
CA ARG A 77 -17.29 14.39 11.30
C ARG A 77 -16.77 14.40 9.86
N LEU A 78 -16.63 15.58 9.25
CA LEU A 78 -16.10 15.71 7.89
C LEU A 78 -14.66 15.17 7.78
N ARG A 79 -13.86 15.36 8.83
CA ARG A 79 -12.50 14.83 8.91
C ARG A 79 -12.52 13.30 8.96
N ASP A 80 -13.36 12.71 9.79
CA ASP A 80 -13.47 11.25 9.91
C ASP A 80 -13.93 10.63 8.59
N GLU A 81 -14.97 11.18 7.97
CA GLU A 81 -15.45 10.76 6.64
C GLU A 81 -14.35 10.87 5.57
N ALA A 82 -13.57 11.96 5.58
CA ALA A 82 -12.47 12.14 4.64
C ALA A 82 -11.32 11.14 4.88
N ILE A 83 -11.03 10.79 6.14
CA ILE A 83 -10.04 9.78 6.50
C ILE A 83 -10.51 8.40 6.01
N GLU A 84 -11.74 8.01 6.32
CA GLU A 84 -12.33 6.73 5.89
C GLU A 84 -12.34 6.60 4.37
N LYS A 85 -12.79 7.64 3.67
CA LYS A 85 -12.79 7.67 2.21
C LYS A 85 -11.38 7.49 1.64
N ARG A 86 -10.38 8.18 2.21
CA ARG A 86 -8.99 8.08 1.75
C ARG A 86 -8.39 6.70 2.03
N LEU A 87 -8.78 6.05 3.13
CA LEU A 87 -8.38 4.67 3.41
C LEU A 87 -8.99 3.70 2.41
N ALA A 88 -10.30 3.81 2.15
CA ALA A 88 -10.99 2.98 1.17
C ALA A 88 -10.42 3.15 -0.25
N GLU A 89 -10.12 4.38 -0.67
CA GLU A 89 -9.46 4.66 -1.96
C GLU A 89 -8.07 4.00 -2.06
N ARG A 90 -7.29 4.06 -0.98
CA ARG A 90 -5.96 3.41 -0.92
C ARG A 90 -6.06 1.89 -0.98
N GLU A 91 -7.02 1.31 -0.27
CA GLU A 91 -7.26 -0.14 -0.28
C GLU A 91 -7.71 -0.62 -1.66
N CYS A 92 -8.64 0.10 -2.29
CA CYS A 92 -9.09 -0.18 -3.65
C CYS A 92 -7.93 -0.10 -4.65
N HIS A 93 -7.12 0.96 -4.59
CA HIS A 93 -5.95 1.11 -5.45
C HIS A 93 -4.92 0.00 -5.22
N ARG A 94 -4.65 -0.38 -3.96
CA ARG A 94 -3.76 -1.51 -3.64
C ARG A 94 -4.29 -2.82 -4.23
N ALA A 95 -5.58 -3.10 -4.09
CA ALA A 95 -6.20 -4.30 -4.64
C ALA A 95 -6.09 -4.35 -6.16
N GLN A 96 -6.29 -3.22 -6.85
CA GLN A 96 -6.12 -3.12 -8.30
C GLN A 96 -4.67 -3.41 -8.73
N LEU A 97 -3.68 -2.87 -8.01
CA LEU A 97 -2.27 -3.17 -8.29
C LEU A 97 -1.93 -4.64 -8.06
N GLU A 98 -2.51 -5.27 -7.03
CA GLU A 98 -2.36 -6.70 -6.77
C GLU A 98 -2.98 -7.56 -7.89
N GLU A 99 -4.13 -7.16 -8.42
CA GLU A 99 -4.79 -7.82 -9.56
C GLU A 99 -3.95 -7.70 -10.85
N ILE A 100 -3.41 -6.50 -11.13
CA ILE A 100 -2.50 -6.28 -12.27
C ILE A 100 -1.25 -7.14 -12.13
N ARG A 101 -0.68 -7.24 -10.92
CA ARG A 101 0.48 -8.09 -10.65
C ARG A 101 0.17 -9.56 -10.90
N ALA A 102 -0.97 -10.06 -10.38
CA ALA A 102 -1.39 -11.44 -10.57
C ALA A 102 -1.58 -11.77 -12.06
N TYR A 103 -2.28 -10.90 -12.79
CA TYR A 103 -2.46 -11.05 -14.23
C TYR A 103 -1.12 -11.12 -14.98
N ALA A 104 -0.17 -10.24 -14.68
CA ALA A 104 1.14 -10.27 -15.34
C ALA A 104 1.93 -11.56 -15.03
N ILE A 105 1.84 -12.07 -13.79
CA ILE A 105 2.44 -13.35 -13.42
C ILE A 105 1.78 -14.49 -14.21
N ASP A 106 0.45 -14.52 -14.32
CA ASP A 106 -0.24 -15.56 -15.09
C ASP A 106 0.18 -15.53 -16.57
N GLN A 107 0.30 -14.34 -17.17
CA GLN A 107 0.81 -14.20 -18.55
C GLN A 107 2.25 -14.73 -18.69
N HIS A 108 3.07 -14.60 -17.65
CA HIS A 108 4.42 -15.16 -17.64
C HIS A 108 4.39 -16.69 -17.54
N LEU A 109 3.56 -17.25 -16.65
CA LEU A 109 3.40 -18.69 -16.48
C LEU A 109 2.86 -19.38 -17.74
N ASP A 110 2.00 -18.68 -18.49
CA ASP A 110 1.50 -19.12 -19.81
C ASP A 110 2.55 -18.97 -20.94
N GLY A 111 3.74 -18.43 -20.64
CA GLY A 111 4.82 -18.22 -21.60
C GLY A 111 4.60 -17.04 -22.56
N THR A 112 3.58 -16.20 -22.31
CA THR A 112 3.26 -15.03 -23.15
C THR A 112 4.30 -13.93 -22.98
N ILE A 113 4.84 -13.76 -21.78
CA ILE A 113 5.94 -12.84 -21.48
C ILE A 113 7.11 -13.56 -20.82
N CYS A 114 8.34 -13.21 -21.19
CA CYS A 114 9.52 -13.70 -20.51
C CYS A 114 9.68 -13.04 -19.13
N ARG A 115 10.49 -13.64 -18.25
CA ARG A 115 10.72 -13.13 -16.90
C ARG A 115 11.28 -11.71 -16.86
N ASP A 116 12.22 -11.40 -17.74
CA ASP A 116 12.77 -10.04 -17.85
C ASP A 116 11.70 -9.02 -18.23
N GLY A 117 10.79 -9.41 -19.14
CA GLY A 117 9.63 -8.61 -19.52
C GLY A 117 8.66 -8.39 -18.37
N LEU A 118 8.36 -9.45 -17.60
CA LEU A 118 7.57 -9.36 -16.37
C LEU A 118 8.21 -8.41 -15.35
N ASN A 119 9.49 -8.59 -15.04
CA ASN A 119 10.18 -7.77 -14.04
C ASN A 119 10.32 -6.31 -14.49
N ALA A 120 10.52 -6.05 -15.79
CA ALA A 120 10.48 -4.69 -16.33
C ALA A 120 9.08 -4.05 -16.19
N PHE A 121 8.03 -4.81 -16.48
CA PHE A 121 6.64 -4.37 -16.28
C PHE A 121 6.35 -4.07 -14.81
N LEU A 122 6.69 -4.99 -13.89
CA LEU A 122 6.47 -4.79 -12.46
C LEU A 122 7.23 -3.57 -11.94
N ARG A 123 8.50 -3.39 -12.32
CA ARG A 123 9.28 -2.18 -11.97
C ARG A 123 8.65 -0.89 -12.50
N HIS A 124 8.08 -0.90 -13.71
CA HIS A 124 7.46 0.29 -14.28
C HIS A 124 6.27 0.79 -13.44
N PHE A 125 5.56 -0.12 -12.78
CA PHE A 125 4.43 0.20 -11.90
C PHE A 125 4.82 0.25 -10.41
N ASP A 126 6.11 0.32 -10.08
CA ASP A 126 6.64 0.26 -8.71
C ASP A 126 6.14 -0.97 -7.91
N LEU A 127 5.93 -2.09 -8.60
CA LEU A 127 5.53 -3.37 -8.01
C LEU A 127 6.76 -4.23 -7.69
N GLY A 128 6.65 -5.02 -6.63
CA GLY A 128 7.71 -5.98 -6.25
C GLY A 128 7.93 -7.00 -7.36
N GLU A 129 9.20 -7.18 -7.73
CA GLU A 129 9.64 -8.10 -8.78
C GLU A 129 9.18 -9.54 -8.52
N PHE A 130 9.14 -10.32 -9.59
CA PHE A 130 8.87 -11.74 -9.55
C PHE A 130 10.17 -12.52 -9.27
N ASP A 131 10.37 -12.83 -7.99
CA ASP A 131 11.44 -13.67 -7.46
C ASP A 131 10.83 -14.96 -6.89
N VAL A 132 10.90 -16.06 -7.64
CA VAL A 132 10.43 -17.36 -7.18
C VAL A 132 11.59 -18.06 -6.50
N ARG A 133 11.57 -18.11 -5.17
CA ARG A 133 12.59 -18.82 -4.41
C ARG A 133 12.26 -20.30 -4.35
N LEU A 134 12.98 -21.11 -5.14
CA LEU A 134 12.83 -22.56 -5.11
C LEU A 134 13.80 -23.17 -4.10
N ARG A 135 13.26 -24.01 -3.22
CA ARG A 135 14.04 -24.95 -2.43
C ARG A 135 13.75 -26.35 -2.95
N VAL A 136 14.81 -27.09 -3.29
CA VAL A 136 14.71 -28.42 -3.85
C VAL A 136 15.37 -29.41 -2.88
N ASP A 137 14.56 -30.32 -2.33
CA ASP A 137 15.01 -31.44 -1.52
C ASP A 137 14.87 -32.71 -2.37
N TYR A 138 15.94 -33.49 -2.55
CA TYR A 138 15.91 -34.73 -3.34
C TYR A 138 16.78 -35.84 -2.73
N THR A 139 16.38 -37.09 -2.99
CA THR A 139 17.11 -38.29 -2.55
C THR A 139 17.49 -39.12 -3.77
N ILE A 140 18.78 -39.36 -3.97
CA ILE A 140 19.28 -40.26 -5.02
C ILE A 140 19.42 -41.65 -4.40
N ARG A 141 18.63 -42.61 -4.91
CA ARG A 141 18.75 -44.03 -4.58
C ARG A 141 19.11 -44.82 -5.82
N GLY A 142 20.16 -45.62 -5.70
CA GLY A 142 20.59 -46.48 -6.79
C GLY A 142 21.68 -47.45 -6.36
N SER A 143 21.92 -48.42 -7.22
CA SER A 143 23.10 -49.26 -7.22
C SER A 143 23.91 -48.95 -8.47
N TYR A 144 25.22 -49.13 -8.39
CA TYR A 144 26.09 -48.96 -9.55
C TYR A 144 27.17 -50.03 -9.53
N GLU A 145 27.57 -50.42 -10.73
CA GLU A 145 28.55 -51.48 -10.95
C GLU A 145 29.91 -50.86 -11.22
N VAL A 146 30.96 -51.46 -10.66
CA VAL A 146 32.34 -50.99 -10.87
C VAL A 146 33.24 -52.10 -11.41
N GLU A 147 34.02 -51.74 -12.42
CA GLU A 147 34.92 -52.62 -13.17
C GLU A 147 36.17 -52.98 -12.34
N SER A 148 36.68 -52.05 -11.53
CA SER A 148 37.76 -52.34 -10.56
C SER A 148 37.81 -51.32 -9.41
N GLY A 149 38.31 -51.73 -8.25
CA GLY A 149 38.43 -50.88 -7.05
C GLY A 149 37.95 -51.54 -5.76
N ARG A 150 38.36 -51.03 -4.59
CA ARG A 150 37.81 -51.46 -3.29
C ARG A 150 36.40 -50.89 -3.15
N THR A 151 35.40 -51.75 -2.94
CA THR A 151 33.98 -51.39 -2.81
C THR A 151 33.72 -50.29 -1.78
N SER A 152 34.52 -50.21 -0.71
CA SER A 152 34.42 -49.14 0.29
C SER A 152 34.92 -47.76 -0.19
N GLN A 153 35.97 -47.72 -1.02
CA GLN A 153 36.43 -46.46 -1.65
C GLN A 153 35.42 -45.99 -2.69
N VAL A 154 34.91 -46.92 -3.48
CA VAL A 154 33.91 -46.68 -4.52
C VAL A 154 32.61 -46.14 -3.94
N ARG A 155 32.11 -46.71 -2.82
CA ARG A 155 30.94 -46.20 -2.10
C ARG A 155 31.13 -44.75 -1.64
N HIS A 156 32.30 -44.46 -1.04
CA HIS A 156 32.60 -43.13 -0.54
C HIS A 156 32.76 -42.09 -1.67
N GLU A 157 33.29 -42.49 -2.82
CA GLU A 157 33.33 -41.65 -4.02
C GLU A 157 31.94 -41.42 -4.61
N GLY A 158 31.07 -42.45 -4.64
CA GLY A 158 29.68 -42.32 -5.07
C GLY A 158 28.90 -41.32 -4.21
N GLU A 159 29.01 -41.43 -2.88
CA GLU A 159 28.38 -40.48 -1.94
C GLU A 159 28.86 -39.03 -2.14
N ARG A 160 30.11 -38.83 -2.58
CA ARG A 160 30.69 -37.50 -2.82
C ARG A 160 30.43 -36.93 -4.21
N CYS A 161 30.29 -37.78 -5.22
CA CYS A 161 30.31 -37.38 -6.62
C CYS A 161 28.95 -37.54 -7.31
N LEU A 162 28.03 -38.34 -6.76
CA LEU A 162 26.65 -38.40 -7.25
C LEU A 162 25.92 -37.14 -6.78
N THR A 163 25.67 -36.26 -7.73
CA THR A 163 24.87 -35.05 -7.55
C THR A 163 23.80 -35.00 -8.63
N VAL A 164 22.70 -34.30 -8.37
CA VAL A 164 21.71 -34.00 -9.40
C VAL A 164 22.19 -32.76 -10.15
N ASP A 165 22.16 -32.84 -11.48
CA ASP A 165 22.36 -31.67 -12.33
C ASP A 165 21.13 -30.76 -12.23
N LEU A 166 21.27 -29.66 -11.51
CA LEU A 166 20.25 -28.62 -11.36
C LEU A 166 20.43 -27.47 -12.36
N SER A 167 21.33 -27.58 -13.34
CA SER A 167 21.59 -26.49 -14.31
C SER A 167 20.37 -26.11 -15.16
N GLY A 168 19.35 -26.98 -15.23
CA GLY A 168 18.06 -26.71 -15.88
C GLY A 168 16.96 -26.17 -14.96
N VAL A 169 17.24 -25.96 -13.66
CA VAL A 169 16.30 -25.40 -12.69
C VAL A 169 16.67 -23.94 -12.44
N ASP A 170 15.86 -23.02 -12.98
CA ASP A 170 16.00 -21.60 -12.69
C ASP A 170 15.66 -21.31 -11.21
N ASP A 171 16.33 -20.32 -10.62
CA ASP A 171 16.05 -19.78 -9.27
C ASP A 171 16.28 -20.72 -8.06
N VAL A 172 17.19 -21.69 -8.19
CA VAL A 172 17.70 -22.42 -7.03
C VAL A 172 18.51 -21.48 -6.16
N ILE A 173 18.15 -21.35 -4.88
CA ILE A 173 18.89 -20.51 -3.94
C ILE A 173 20.27 -21.14 -3.70
N GLU A 174 21.33 -20.34 -3.80
CA GLU A 174 22.71 -20.77 -3.54
C GLU A 174 22.84 -21.35 -2.11
N GLY A 175 23.29 -22.61 -2.02
CA GLY A 175 23.43 -23.32 -0.74
C GLY A 175 22.13 -23.83 -0.13
N SER A 176 21.03 -23.84 -0.90
CA SER A 176 19.75 -24.45 -0.49
C SER A 176 19.52 -25.85 -1.03
N ASP A 177 20.42 -26.33 -1.89
CA ASP A 177 20.44 -27.69 -2.39
C ASP A 177 20.96 -28.65 -1.31
N THR A 178 20.08 -29.54 -0.86
CA THR A 178 20.39 -30.61 0.08
C THR A 178 20.31 -31.93 -0.67
N CYS A 179 21.46 -32.55 -0.90
CA CYS A 179 21.55 -33.86 -1.54
C CYS A 179 21.81 -34.94 -0.49
N GLU A 180 20.88 -35.89 -0.36
CA GLU A 180 21.08 -37.12 0.39
C GLU A 180 21.26 -38.28 -0.59
N VAL A 181 22.42 -38.93 -0.55
CA VAL A 181 22.76 -40.09 -1.38
C VAL A 181 22.68 -41.35 -0.54
N ASP A 182 21.77 -42.25 -0.93
CA ASP A 182 21.58 -43.53 -0.27
C ASP A 182 21.94 -44.66 -1.25
N ILE A 183 23.19 -45.14 -1.14
CA ILE A 183 23.70 -46.25 -1.94
C ILE A 183 23.24 -47.55 -1.29
N THR A 184 22.28 -48.21 -1.92
CA THR A 184 21.68 -49.44 -1.38
C THR A 184 22.54 -50.67 -1.66
N ASP A 185 23.32 -50.65 -2.75
CA ASP A 185 24.20 -51.76 -3.13
C ASP A 185 25.38 -51.32 -4.01
N VAL A 186 26.51 -52.03 -3.91
CA VAL A 186 27.70 -51.84 -4.77
C VAL A 186 28.17 -53.21 -5.24
N VAL A 187 28.01 -53.47 -6.53
CA VAL A 187 28.33 -54.75 -7.15
C VAL A 187 29.57 -54.57 -8.02
N ARG A 188 30.49 -55.54 -8.00
CA ARG A 188 31.60 -55.57 -8.95
C ARG A 188 31.12 -56.21 -10.25
N ILE A 189 31.56 -55.64 -11.37
CA ILE A 189 31.39 -56.29 -12.67
C ILE A 189 32.31 -57.51 -12.65
N GLU A 190 31.74 -58.70 -12.79
CA GLU A 190 32.50 -59.93 -13.03
C GLU A 190 32.71 -60.04 -14.54
N ASP A 191 33.98 -60.14 -14.98
CA ASP A 191 34.36 -60.42 -16.37
C ASP A 191 33.87 -61.80 -16.85
#